data_AF-A0AB39Y8L1-F1
#
_entry.id   AF-A0AB39Y8L1-F1
#
_cell.length_a   1.000
_cell.length_b   1.000
_cell.length_c   1.000
_cell.angle_alpha   90.00
_cell.angle_beta   90.00
_cell.angle_gamma   90.00
#
_symmetry.space_group_name_H-M   'P 1'
#
loop_
_entity.id
_entity.type
_entity.pdbx_description
1 polymer ?
#
loop_
_entity_poly.entity_id
_entity_poly.type
_entity_poly.pdbx_seq_one_letter_code
_entity_poly.pdbx_strand_id
1 'polypeptide(L)'
;MATPFELPNAQTVVKTVGTYGRDLVERVLSTFLQAFIAGVVVTQPLDLGMWHAALMGGVGAALALVKGLVARWRDVTNSASLAKGV
;
A
#
# COMPACT_ATOMS: atom_id res chain seq x y z
N MET A 1 39.95 -12.67 -10.71
CA MET A 1 38.95 -13.75 -10.56
C MET A 1 37.61 -13.07 -10.39
N ALA A 2 36.70 -13.18 -11.36
CA ALA A 2 35.36 -12.59 -11.26
C ALA A 2 34.50 -13.51 -10.38
N THR A 3 33.88 -12.95 -9.33
CA THR A 3 32.93 -13.70 -8.50
C THR A 3 31.70 -14.04 -9.34
N PRO A 4 31.22 -15.30 -9.33
CA PRO A 4 30.00 -15.66 -10.04
C PRO A 4 28.83 -14.84 -9.49
N PHE A 5 28.08 -14.19 -10.37
CA PHE A 5 26.89 -13.43 -10.01
C PHE A 5 25.76 -14.41 -9.69
N GLU A 6 25.56 -14.72 -8.42
CA GLU A 6 24.44 -15.55 -7.96
C GLU A 6 23.13 -14.79 -8.07
N LEU A 7 22.36 -15.10 -9.11
CA LEU A 7 20.99 -14.60 -9.26
C LEU A 7 20.06 -15.33 -8.27
N PRO A 8 19.18 -14.60 -7.55
CA PRO A 8 18.16 -15.21 -6.72
C PRO A 8 17.29 -16.17 -7.55
N ASN A 9 17.03 -17.35 -7.00
CA ASN A 9 16.13 -18.33 -7.59
C ASN A 9 14.73 -17.70 -7.83
N ALA A 10 14.08 -18.03 -8.95
CA ALA A 10 12.74 -17.54 -9.32
C ALA A 10 11.70 -17.74 -8.19
N GLN A 11 11.76 -18.85 -7.47
CA GLN A 11 10.89 -19.12 -6.32
C GLN A 11 11.09 -18.11 -5.19
N THR A 12 12.30 -17.61 -4.98
CA THR A 12 12.60 -16.56 -3.99
C THR A 12 11.97 -15.24 -4.42
N VAL A 13 12.13 -14.86 -5.69
CA VAL A 13 11.55 -13.61 -6.23
C VAL A 13 10.03 -13.61 -6.14
N VAL A 14 9.38 -14.70 -6.51
CA VAL A 14 7.91 -14.84 -6.44
C VAL A 14 7.42 -14.73 -4.99
N LYS A 15 8.10 -15.41 -4.06
CA LYS A 15 7.77 -15.31 -2.63
C LYS A 15 7.89 -13.88 -2.13
N THR A 16 8.98 -13.18 -2.44
CA THR A 16 9.21 -11.78 -2.02
C THR A 16 8.12 -10.84 -2.52
N VAL A 17 7.63 -11.01 -3.75
CA VAL A 17 6.52 -10.22 -4.28
C VAL A 17 5.24 -10.47 -3.50
N GLY A 18 4.96 -11.73 -3.15
CA GLY A 18 3.81 -12.10 -2.33
C GLY A 18 3.84 -11.49 -0.93
N THR A 19 4.97 -11.60 -0.22
CA THR A 19 5.14 -11.01 1.12
C THR A 19 5.04 -9.49 1.08
N TYR A 20 5.66 -8.84 0.09
CA TYR A 20 5.58 -7.40 -0.08
C TYR A 20 4.15 -6.92 -0.35
N GLY A 21 3.40 -7.63 -1.20
CA GLY A 21 2.00 -7.28 -1.50
C GLY A 21 1.12 -7.39 -0.25
N ARG A 22 1.32 -8.45 0.55
CA ARG A 22 0.61 -8.64 1.82
C ARG A 22 0.93 -7.53 2.82
N ASP A 23 2.20 -7.22 3.03
CA ASP A 23 2.64 -6.13 3.91
C ASP A 23 2.04 -4.78 3.49
N LEU A 24 2.05 -4.49 2.19
CA LEU A 24 1.48 -3.24 1.66
C LEU A 24 -0.02 -3.14 1.94
N VAL A 25 -0.76 -4.23 1.75
CA VAL A 25 -2.21 -4.28 2.03
C VAL A 25 -2.46 -4.14 3.53
N GLU A 26 -1.73 -4.86 4.38
CA GLU A 26 -1.85 -4.77 5.83
C GLU A 26 -1.58 -3.33 6.32
N ARG A 27 -0.59 -2.65 5.74
CA ARG A 27 -0.28 -1.24 6.05
C ARG A 27 -1.39 -0.29 5.61
N VAL A 28 -1.94 -0.45 4.41
CA VAL A 28 -3.02 0.41 3.91
C VAL A 28 -4.29 0.21 4.73
N LEU A 29 -4.63 -1.03 5.06
CA LEU A 29 -5.80 -1.33 5.89
C LEU A 29 -5.65 -0.81 7.32
N SER A 30 -4.48 -1.00 7.94
CA SER A 30 -4.22 -0.51 9.30
C SER A 30 -4.22 1.01 9.38
N THR A 31 -3.60 1.71 8.42
CA THR A 31 -3.60 3.19 8.37
C THR A 31 -5.00 3.75 8.08
N PHE A 32 -5.76 3.10 7.18
CA PHE A 32 -7.18 3.43 6.97
C PHE A 32 -7.99 3.25 8.25
N LEU A 33 -7.86 2.10 8.93
CA LEU A 33 -8.61 1.81 10.14
C LEU A 33 -8.24 2.77 11.29
N GLN A 34 -6.96 3.11 11.45
CA GLN A 34 -6.52 4.10 12.44
C GLN A 34 -7.13 5.48 12.16
N ALA A 35 -7.07 5.95 10.91
CA ALA A 35 -7.68 7.21 10.52
C ALA A 35 -9.20 7.20 10.67
N PHE A 36 -9.84 6.07 10.37
CA PHE A 36 -11.27 5.86 10.52
C PHE A 36 -11.69 5.94 11.99
N ILE A 37 -11.03 5.19 12.88
CA ILE A 37 -11.29 5.21 14.31
C ILE A 37 -11.07 6.62 14.87
N ALA A 38 -9.98 7.29 14.49
CA ALA A 38 -9.72 8.67 14.90
C ALA A 38 -10.83 9.62 14.45
N GLY A 39 -11.31 9.47 13.20
CA GLY A 39 -12.46 10.20 12.69
C GLY A 39 -13.69 9.99 13.55
N VAL A 40 -14.09 8.72 13.75
CA VAL A 40 -15.26 8.33 14.56
C VAL A 40 -15.21 8.92 15.96
N VAL A 41 -14.05 8.91 16.63
CA VAL A 41 -13.86 9.44 17.99
C VAL A 41 -14.10 10.96 18.06
N VAL A 42 -13.75 11.70 17.01
CA VAL A 42 -13.84 13.17 16.98
C VAL A 42 -15.23 13.64 16.50
N THR A 43 -16.02 12.76 15.91
CA THR A 43 -17.31 13.07 15.29
C THR A 43 -18.50 12.47 16.04
N GLN A 44 -19.73 12.84 15.67
CA GLN A 44 -20.94 12.31 16.31
C GLN A 44 -21.36 10.95 15.70
N PRO A 45 -21.20 9.82 16.41
CA PRO A 45 -21.37 8.48 15.83
C PRO A 45 -22.79 8.13 15.37
N LEU A 46 -23.79 8.95 15.69
CA LEU A 46 -25.18 8.78 15.24
C LEU A 46 -25.53 9.65 14.02
N ASP A 47 -24.57 10.41 13.50
CA ASP A 47 -24.74 11.19 12.27
C ASP A 47 -24.45 10.33 11.03
N LEU A 48 -25.46 10.14 10.19
CA LEU A 48 -25.33 9.44 8.90
C LEU A 48 -24.33 10.12 7.94
N GLY A 49 -24.18 11.44 8.02
CA GLY A 49 -23.24 12.22 7.22
C GLY A 49 -21.79 11.93 7.60
N MET A 50 -21.52 11.70 8.88
CA MET A 50 -20.21 11.27 9.38
C MET A 50 -19.79 9.93 8.77
N TRP A 51 -20.67 8.92 8.81
CA TRP A 51 -20.36 7.60 8.25
C TRP A 51 -20.14 7.65 6.73
N HIS A 52 -20.91 8.47 6.01
CA HIS A 52 -20.68 8.73 4.59
C HIS A 52 -19.31 9.36 4.34
N ALA A 53 -18.95 10.41 5.08
CA ALA A 53 -17.67 11.07 4.93
C ALA A 53 -16.49 10.13 5.24
N ALA A 54 -16.60 9.32 6.30
CA ALA A 54 -15.59 8.35 6.70
C ALA A 54 -15.41 7.23 5.65
N LEU A 55 -16.50 6.70 5.08
CA LEU A 55 -16.45 5.72 4.00
C LEU A 55 -15.88 6.31 2.71
N MET A 56 -16.23 7.55 2.36
CA MET A 56 -15.69 8.25 1.19
C MET A 56 -14.20 8.57 1.32
N GLY A 57 -13.72 8.85 2.54
CA GLY A 57 -12.29 8.93 2.84
C GLY A 57 -11.57 7.60 2.54
N GLY A 58 -12.22 6.47 2.84
CA GLY A 58 -11.73 5.13 2.49
C GLY A 58 -11.63 4.88 0.98
N VAL A 59 -12.56 5.44 0.19
CA VAL A 59 -12.48 5.38 -1.28
C VAL A 59 -11.21 6.09 -1.78
N GLY A 60 -10.85 7.25 -1.20
CA GLY A 60 -9.61 7.94 -1.51
C GLY A 60 -8.36 7.09 -1.24
N ALA A 61 -8.32 6.39 -0.10
CA ALA A 61 -7.24 5.47 0.25
C ALA A 61 -7.16 4.28 -0.73
N ALA A 62 -8.30 3.71 -1.13
CA ALA A 62 -8.37 2.63 -2.11
C ALA A 62 -7.86 3.09 -3.49
N LEU A 63 -8.25 4.29 -3.94
CA LEU A 63 -7.77 4.87 -5.19
C LEU A 63 -6.25 5.12 -5.15
N ALA A 64 -5.71 5.56 -4.02
CA ALA A 64 -4.27 5.74 -3.83
C ALA A 64 -3.51 4.41 -3.91
N LEU A 65 -4.05 3.33 -3.30
CA LEU A 65 -3.49 1.98 -3.42
C LEU A 65 -3.51 1.50 -4.88
N VAL A 66 -4.65 1.61 -5.56
CA VAL A 66 -4.77 1.23 -6.98
C VAL A 66 -3.77 1.99 -7.84
N LYS A 67 -3.64 3.32 -7.65
CA LYS A 67 -2.65 4.13 -8.35
C LYS A 67 -1.22 3.66 -8.07
N GLY A 68 -0.89 3.33 -6.82
CA GLY A 68 0.43 2.81 -6.43
C GLY A 68 0.76 1.47 -7.09
N LEU A 69 -0.21 0.55 -7.15
CA LEU A 69 -0.06 -0.73 -7.84
C LEU A 69 0.11 -0.55 -9.35
N VAL A 70 -0.70 0.31 -9.97
CA VAL A 70 -0.60 0.62 -11.41
C VAL A 70 0.74 1.28 -11.75
N ALA A 71 1.23 2.21 -10.92
CA ALA A 71 2.52 2.87 -11.12
C ALA A 71 3.69 1.88 -11.08
N ARG A 72 3.64 0.89 -10.16
CA ARG A 72 4.64 -0.18 -10.09
C ARG A 72 4.56 -1.13 -11.28
N TRP A 73 3.36 -1.45 -11.77
CA TRP A 73 3.21 -2.32 -12.94
C TRP A 73 3.69 -1.68 -14.24
N ARG A 74 3.62 -0.34 -14.33
CA ARG A 74 4.08 0.43 -15.49
C ARG A 74 5.57 0.81 -15.47
N ASP A 75 6.37 0.22 -14.59
CA ASP A 75 7.83 0.47 -14.49
C ASP A 75 8.18 1.97 -14.48
N VAL A 76 7.39 2.77 -13.75
CA VAL A 76 7.66 4.21 -13.58
C VAL A 76 8.76 4.35 -12.53
N THR A 77 9.97 4.00 -12.96
CA THR A 77 11.23 3.85 -12.21
C THR A 77 11.81 5.18 -11.70
N ASN A 78 11.22 6.32 -12.08
CA ASN A 78 11.62 7.66 -11.65
C ASN A 78 10.92 8.17 -10.38
N SER A 79 10.27 7.31 -9.60
CA SER A 79 9.78 7.67 -8.27
C SER A 79 10.86 7.33 -7.24
N ALA A 80 11.37 8.34 -6.52
CA ALA A 80 12.40 8.18 -5.50
C ALA A 80 12.05 7.11 -4.43
N SER A 81 10.75 6.85 -4.19
CA SER A 81 10.29 5.83 -3.24
C SER A 81 10.26 4.39 -3.78
N LEU A 82 10.55 4.18 -5.07
CA LEU A 82 10.52 2.87 -5.75
C LEU A 82 11.89 2.45 -6.30
N ALA A 83 12.94 3.23 -6.02
CA ALA A 83 14.31 2.83 -6.31
C ALA A 83 14.64 1.53 -5.56
N LYS A 84 14.78 0.42 -6.29
CA LYS A 84 15.42 -0.79 -5.80
C LYS A 84 16.93 -0.51 -5.70
N GLY A 85 17.38 0.00 -4.57
CA GLY A 85 18.81 0.20 -4.30
C GLY A 85 19.14 1.56 -3.70
N VAL A 86 18.76 1.76 -2.45
CA VAL A 86 19.68 2.31 -1.44
C VAL A 86 19.81 1.29 -0.32
#